data_AF-A0A968SYZ1-F1
#
_entry.id   AF-A0A968SYZ1-F1
#
_cell.length_a   1.000
_cell.length_b   1.000
_cell.length_c   1.000
_cell.angle_alpha   90.00
_cell.angle_beta   90.00
_cell.angle_gamma   90.00
#
_symmetry.space_group_name_H-M   'P 1'
#
loop_
_entity.id
_entity.type
_entity.pdbx_description
1 polymer ?
#
loop_
_entity_poly.entity_id
_entity_poly.type
_entity_poly.pdbx_seq_one_letter_code
_entity_poly.pdbx_strand_id
1 'polypeptide(L)'
;MYRVSTAMQFTLARNTINTRRMELLTVQEHIATGRKVNTFAEDPVASRKVLQEQSTLRTTESWRRTANEAQLLLETSDSILATVGDNLDRAYELTVQMANDTNSGENRQNAADEIRGIRERIVELANTQRNGRSLFAGLGNASDPFQLDGSFSGDTGRLQVPVGPRAVLDATLGGGEPFLDAAGGRNTIETLIELENRMRADDGAQISDIIDEVQATIDRAAGARQQLGHRLVRLDTVYDALDRAELAADSTLAEVRDTDIAEAVIRLRESETGLQAALSITGRLDDLSLLNFLR
;
A
#
# COMPACT_ATOMS: atom_id res chain seq x y z
N MET A 1 26.03 -19.41 -67.54
CA MET A 1 24.64 -18.90 -67.34
C MET A 1 23.83 -20.00 -66.66
N TYR A 2 23.55 -19.86 -65.37
CA TYR A 2 22.74 -20.85 -64.64
C TYR A 2 21.31 -20.80 -65.17
N ARG A 3 20.82 -21.88 -65.79
CA ARG A 3 19.42 -22.01 -66.20
C ARG A 3 18.60 -22.32 -64.95
N VAL A 4 17.98 -21.31 -64.36
CA VAL A 4 16.93 -21.51 -63.37
C VAL A 4 15.74 -22.15 -64.11
N SER A 5 15.39 -23.40 -63.78
CA SER A 5 14.25 -24.08 -64.40
C SER A 5 12.94 -23.39 -64.00
N THR A 6 11.92 -23.46 -64.85
CA THR A 6 10.57 -22.92 -64.58
C THR A 6 10.05 -23.39 -63.22
N ALA A 7 10.30 -24.65 -62.85
CA ALA A 7 9.96 -25.20 -61.53
C ALA A 7 10.66 -24.48 -60.36
N MET A 8 11.92 -24.09 -60.52
CA MET A 8 12.63 -23.29 -59.50
C MET A 8 12.05 -21.88 -59.39
N GLN A 9 11.66 -21.24 -60.50
CA GLN A 9 11.02 -19.92 -60.46
C GLN A 9 9.67 -19.94 -59.73
N PHE A 10 8.84 -20.96 -59.98
CA PHE A 10 7.59 -21.18 -59.25
C PHE A 10 7.81 -21.43 -57.76
N THR A 11 8.82 -22.22 -57.41
CA THR A 11 9.15 -22.51 -56.01
C THR A 11 9.58 -21.24 -55.28
N LEU A 12 10.42 -20.41 -55.91
CA LEU A 12 10.84 -19.12 -55.37
C LEU A 12 9.65 -18.15 -55.22
N ALA A 13 8.77 -18.08 -56.22
CA ALA A 13 7.58 -17.24 -56.17
C ALA A 13 6.63 -17.65 -55.03
N ARG A 14 6.35 -18.94 -54.88
CA ARG A 14 5.52 -19.48 -53.79
C ARG A 14 6.12 -19.22 -52.41
N ASN A 15 7.44 -19.39 -52.27
CA ASN A 15 8.14 -19.06 -51.01
C ASN A 15 8.04 -17.56 -50.71
N THR A 16 8.24 -16.70 -51.70
CA THR A 16 8.14 -15.24 -51.54
C THR A 16 6.74 -14.81 -51.12
N ILE A 17 5.69 -15.37 -51.74
CA ILE A 17 4.30 -15.12 -51.36
C ILE A 17 4.05 -15.56 -49.91
N ASN A 18 4.50 -16.75 -49.53
CA ASN A 18 4.35 -17.25 -48.17
C ASN A 18 5.05 -16.34 -47.15
N THR A 19 6.29 -15.91 -47.43
CA THR A 19 7.02 -14.97 -46.57
C THR A 19 6.28 -13.64 -46.42
N ARG A 20 5.84 -13.03 -47.53
CA ARG A 20 5.05 -11.77 -47.52
C ARG A 20 3.73 -11.90 -46.77
N ARG A 21 3.06 -13.05 -46.91
CA ARG A 21 1.80 -13.33 -46.21
C ARG A 21 2.03 -13.47 -44.70
N MET A 22 3.12 -14.09 -44.27
CA MET A 22 3.50 -14.17 -42.86
C MET A 22 3.85 -12.79 -42.30
N GLU A 23 4.65 -11.99 -43.01
CA GLU A 23 4.96 -10.60 -42.63
C GLU A 23 3.69 -9.77 -42.42
N LEU A 24 2.73 -9.86 -43.35
CA LEU A 24 1.44 -9.17 -43.25
C LEU A 24 0.66 -9.58 -41.99
N LEU A 25 0.57 -10.88 -41.71
CA LEU A 25 -0.14 -11.40 -40.53
C LEU A 25 0.50 -10.91 -39.23
N THR A 26 1.84 -10.91 -39.15
CA THR A 26 2.58 -10.40 -37.99
C THR A 26 2.33 -8.91 -37.76
N VAL A 27 2.36 -8.08 -38.81
CA VAL A 27 2.06 -6.64 -38.67
C VAL A 27 0.61 -6.41 -38.26
N GLN A 28 -0.35 -7.17 -38.81
CA GLN A 28 -1.75 -7.12 -38.37
C GLN A 28 -1.90 -7.49 -36.89
N GLU A 29 -1.17 -8.51 -36.43
CA GLU A 29 -1.16 -8.91 -35.03
C GLU A 29 -0.60 -7.81 -34.13
N HIS A 30 0.56 -7.22 -34.46
CA HIS A 30 1.16 -6.12 -33.69
C HIS A 30 0.28 -4.88 -33.61
N ILE A 31 -0.49 -4.58 -34.67
CA ILE A 31 -1.48 -3.49 -34.66
C ILE A 31 -2.67 -3.87 -33.78
N ALA A 32 -3.18 -5.09 -33.89
CA ALA A 32 -4.34 -5.55 -33.12
C ALA A 32 -4.04 -5.64 -31.61
N THR A 33 -2.85 -6.10 -31.23
CA THR A 33 -2.44 -6.22 -29.83
C THR A 33 -1.86 -4.92 -29.27
N GLY A 34 -1.44 -3.99 -30.15
CA GLY A 34 -0.67 -2.81 -29.78
C GLY A 34 0.73 -3.14 -29.25
N ARG A 35 1.21 -4.37 -29.45
CA ARG A 35 2.50 -4.84 -28.92
C ARG A 35 3.42 -5.33 -30.04
N LYS A 36 4.67 -4.87 -30.01
CA LYS A 36 5.72 -5.27 -30.96
C LYS A 36 6.37 -6.60 -30.60
N VAL A 37 6.18 -7.07 -29.36
CA VAL A 37 6.58 -8.41 -28.90
C VAL A 37 5.36 -9.08 -28.28
N ASN A 38 4.81 -10.06 -28.99
CA ASN A 38 3.65 -10.84 -28.54
C ASN A 38 4.07 -12.18 -27.94
N THR A 39 5.14 -12.79 -28.46
CA THR A 39 5.59 -14.12 -28.05
C THR A 39 7.09 -14.15 -27.71
N PHE A 40 7.47 -15.11 -26.86
CA PHE A 40 8.88 -15.33 -26.50
C PHE A 40 9.77 -15.69 -27.70
N ALA A 41 9.18 -16.31 -28.73
CA ALA A 41 9.90 -16.74 -29.92
C ALA A 41 10.30 -15.57 -30.84
N GLU A 42 9.56 -14.45 -30.81
CA GLU A 42 9.85 -13.25 -31.61
C GLU A 42 11.10 -12.52 -31.12
N ASP A 43 11.16 -12.25 -29.83
CA ASP A 43 12.32 -11.63 -29.19
C ASP A 43 12.47 -12.17 -27.75
N PRO A 44 13.34 -13.17 -27.54
CA PRO A 44 13.64 -13.71 -26.21
C PRO A 44 14.22 -12.68 -25.24
N VAL A 45 14.93 -11.65 -25.74
CA VAL A 45 15.57 -10.64 -24.90
C VAL A 45 14.53 -9.65 -24.40
N ALA A 46 13.73 -9.08 -25.32
CA ALA A 46 12.64 -8.17 -24.96
C ALA A 46 11.57 -8.88 -24.12
N SER A 47 11.22 -10.12 -24.44
CA SER A 47 10.23 -10.90 -23.66
C SER A 47 10.68 -11.13 -22.22
N ARG A 48 11.97 -11.40 -21.97
CA ARG A 48 12.49 -11.51 -20.59
C ARG A 48 12.35 -10.18 -19.85
N LYS A 49 12.66 -9.06 -20.51
CA LYS A 49 12.55 -7.73 -19.91
C LYS A 49 11.08 -7.38 -19.60
N VAL A 50 10.14 -7.69 -20.51
CA VAL A 50 8.70 -7.56 -20.26
C VAL A 50 8.26 -8.34 -19.03
N LEU A 51 8.65 -9.61 -18.92
CA LEU A 51 8.28 -10.45 -17.77
C LEU A 51 8.87 -9.93 -16.46
N GLN A 52 10.11 -9.41 -16.51
CA GLN A 52 10.76 -8.79 -15.36
C GLN A 52 9.98 -7.55 -14.90
N GLU A 53 9.66 -6.62 -15.80
CA GLU A 53 8.93 -5.40 -15.43
C GLU A 53 7.50 -5.69 -14.98
N GLN A 54 6.81 -6.68 -15.59
CA GLN A 54 5.51 -7.14 -15.09
C GLN A 54 5.60 -7.75 -13.68
N SER A 55 6.73 -8.39 -13.34
CA SER A 55 6.99 -8.86 -11.98
C SER A 55 7.21 -7.67 -11.03
N THR A 56 7.96 -6.66 -11.45
CA THR A 56 8.18 -5.41 -10.71
C THR A 56 6.86 -4.70 -10.42
N LEU A 57 5.98 -4.55 -11.42
CA LEU A 57 4.67 -3.92 -11.23
C LEU A 57 3.81 -4.67 -10.22
N ARG A 58 3.68 -6.00 -10.36
CA ARG A 58 2.88 -6.82 -9.43
C ARG A 58 3.39 -6.74 -7.99
N THR A 59 4.71 -6.70 -7.79
CA THR A 59 5.31 -6.55 -6.46
C THR A 59 5.11 -5.15 -5.91
N THR A 60 5.25 -4.12 -6.74
CA THR A 60 4.98 -2.71 -6.39
C THR A 60 3.52 -2.48 -5.99
N GLU A 61 2.57 -3.01 -6.76
CA GLU A 61 1.14 -2.99 -6.41
C GLU A 61 0.88 -3.70 -5.07
N SER A 62 1.56 -4.81 -4.81
CA SER A 62 1.43 -5.52 -3.54
C SER A 62 1.93 -4.69 -2.36
N TRP A 63 3.05 -3.98 -2.52
CA TRP A 63 3.55 -3.05 -1.50
C TRP A 63 2.65 -1.82 -1.34
N ARG A 64 2.02 -1.34 -2.41
CA ARG A 64 1.03 -0.26 -2.32
C ARG A 64 -0.18 -0.69 -1.49
N ARG A 65 -0.69 -1.92 -1.68
CA ARG A 65 -1.79 -2.46 -0.87
C ARG A 65 -1.44 -2.55 0.61
N THR A 66 -0.26 -3.08 0.94
CA THR A 66 0.17 -3.17 2.35
C THR A 66 0.47 -1.81 2.97
N ALA A 67 1.00 -0.85 2.20
CA ALA A 67 1.17 0.53 2.63
C ALA A 67 -0.18 1.21 2.94
N ASN A 68 -1.19 1.03 2.08
CA ASN A 68 -2.55 1.51 2.30
C ASN A 68 -3.15 0.94 3.60
N GLU A 69 -2.99 -0.36 3.84
CA GLU A 69 -3.46 -1.00 5.07
C GLU A 69 -2.79 -0.43 6.32
N ALA A 70 -1.48 -0.20 6.26
CA ALA A 70 -0.75 0.43 7.37
C ALA A 70 -1.19 1.87 7.61
N GLN A 71 -1.35 2.67 6.54
CA GLN A 71 -1.82 4.05 6.65
C GLN A 71 -3.15 4.12 7.39
N LEU A 72 -4.11 3.29 6.97
CA LEU A 72 -5.43 3.22 7.57
C LEU A 72 -5.37 2.91 9.08
N LEU A 73 -4.53 1.95 9.49
CA LEU A 73 -4.35 1.62 10.90
C LEU A 73 -3.75 2.78 11.68
N LEU A 74 -2.67 3.38 11.16
CA LEU A 74 -1.95 4.48 11.79
C LEU A 74 -2.85 5.73 11.95
N GLU A 75 -3.63 6.09 10.93
CA GLU A 75 -4.57 7.22 10.97
C GLU A 75 -5.70 6.98 11.99
N THR A 76 -6.22 5.76 12.07
CA THR A 76 -7.24 5.43 13.07
C THR A 76 -6.68 5.48 14.48
N SER A 77 -5.48 4.92 14.69
CA SER A 77 -4.78 5.01 15.96
C SER A 77 -4.50 6.47 16.35
N ASP A 78 -4.08 7.34 15.42
CA ASP A 78 -3.83 8.75 15.74
C ASP A 78 -5.13 9.49 16.11
N SER A 79 -6.21 9.27 15.36
CA SER A 79 -7.51 9.87 15.67
C SER A 79 -8.05 9.43 17.04
N ILE A 80 -7.85 8.16 17.41
CA ILE A 80 -8.25 7.66 18.73
C ILE A 80 -7.39 8.31 19.81
N LEU A 81 -6.07 8.34 19.63
CA LEU A 81 -5.17 8.95 20.61
C LEU A 81 -5.37 10.47 20.74
N ALA A 82 -5.81 11.15 19.69
CA ALA A 82 -6.23 12.55 19.78
C ALA A 82 -7.42 12.69 20.74
N THR A 83 -8.44 11.84 20.58
CA THR A 83 -9.61 11.83 21.46
C THR A 83 -9.24 11.44 22.89
N VAL A 84 -8.32 10.50 23.07
CA VAL A 84 -7.78 10.15 24.41
C VAL A 84 -7.08 11.36 25.02
N GLY A 85 -6.26 12.09 24.25
CA GLY A 85 -5.61 13.32 24.69
C GLY A 85 -6.61 14.34 25.22
N ASP A 86 -7.67 14.63 24.47
CA ASP A 86 -8.72 15.57 24.89
C ASP A 86 -9.39 15.15 26.22
N ASN A 87 -9.59 13.84 26.42
CA ASN A 87 -10.15 13.30 27.67
C ASN A 87 -9.16 13.40 28.85
N LEU A 88 -7.87 13.20 28.61
CA LEU A 88 -6.82 13.34 29.62
C LEU A 88 -6.59 14.81 29.98
N ASP A 89 -6.64 15.72 29.01
CA ASP A 89 -6.60 17.16 29.25
C ASP A 89 -7.77 17.60 30.15
N ARG A 90 -8.97 17.07 29.89
CA ARG A 90 -10.14 17.30 30.77
C ARG A 90 -9.93 16.75 32.18
N ALA A 91 -9.34 15.56 32.32
CA ALA A 91 -9.01 15.00 33.64
C ALA A 91 -7.97 15.86 34.38
N TYR A 92 -6.99 16.40 33.66
CA TYR A 92 -5.99 17.31 34.21
C TYR A 92 -6.61 18.63 34.69
N GLU A 93 -7.51 19.23 33.90
CA GLU A 93 -8.27 20.42 34.31
C GLU A 93 -9.03 20.20 35.62
N LEU A 94 -9.75 19.08 35.73
CA LEU A 94 -10.47 18.70 36.94
C LEU A 94 -9.51 18.50 38.12
N THR A 95 -8.35 17.90 37.88
CA THR A 95 -7.32 17.69 38.91
C THR A 95 -6.83 19.03 39.46
N VAL A 96 -6.42 19.96 38.58
CA VAL A 96 -5.94 21.29 38.96
C VAL A 96 -7.04 22.10 39.65
N GLN A 97 -8.27 22.04 39.13
CA GLN A 97 -9.40 22.75 39.73
C GLN A 97 -9.67 22.22 41.14
N MET A 98 -9.75 20.91 41.32
CA MET A 98 -10.06 20.28 42.60
C MET A 98 -8.89 20.35 43.58
N ALA A 99 -7.63 20.44 43.15
CA ALA A 99 -6.48 20.56 44.06
C ALA A 99 -6.58 21.78 45.01
N ASN A 100 -7.38 22.79 44.70
CA ASN A 100 -7.61 23.94 45.59
C ASN A 100 -8.45 23.54 46.82
N ASP A 101 -7.94 23.84 48.03
CA ASP A 101 -8.58 23.56 49.32
C ASP A 101 -9.94 24.25 49.52
N THR A 102 -10.25 25.28 48.73
CA THR A 102 -11.52 26.00 48.81
C THR A 102 -12.69 25.28 48.14
N ASN A 103 -12.46 24.17 47.42
CA ASN A 103 -13.54 23.36 46.84
C ASN A 103 -14.26 22.56 47.92
N SER A 104 -15.58 22.43 47.80
CA SER A 104 -16.38 21.57 48.67
C SER A 104 -16.16 20.09 48.34
N GLY A 105 -16.36 19.21 49.33
CA GLY A 105 -16.37 17.77 49.11
C GLY A 105 -17.43 17.32 48.10
N GLU A 106 -18.57 18.00 48.01
CA GLU A 106 -19.57 17.75 46.97
C GLU A 106 -19.01 18.00 45.55
N ASN A 107 -18.30 19.12 45.34
CA ASN A 107 -17.65 19.41 44.07
C ASN A 107 -16.60 18.34 43.71
N ARG A 108 -15.82 17.89 44.70
CA ARG A 108 -14.83 16.82 44.47
C ARG A 108 -15.49 15.48 44.16
N GLN A 109 -16.62 15.15 44.80
CA GLN A 109 -17.36 13.93 44.49
C GLN A 109 -17.94 13.96 43.06
N ASN A 110 -18.50 15.10 42.65
CA ASN A 110 -18.99 15.28 41.28
C ASN A 110 -17.84 15.17 40.26
N ALA A 111 -16.68 15.78 40.55
CA ALA A 111 -15.49 15.63 39.71
C ALA A 111 -15.00 14.18 39.65
N ALA A 112 -15.06 13.44 40.75
CA ALA A 112 -14.71 12.01 40.78
C ALA A 112 -15.63 11.17 39.89
N ASP A 113 -16.92 11.49 39.83
CA ASP A 113 -17.85 10.83 38.90
C ASP A 113 -17.54 11.18 37.43
N GLU A 114 -17.10 12.41 37.15
CA GLU A 114 -16.64 12.80 35.81
C GLU A 114 -15.34 12.07 35.41
N ILE A 115 -14.36 11.97 36.32
CA ILE A 115 -13.12 11.19 36.12
C ILE A 115 -13.42 9.72 35.83
N ARG A 116 -14.41 9.13 36.52
CA ARG A 116 -14.86 7.77 36.22
C ARG A 116 -15.36 7.65 34.79
N GLY A 117 -16.22 8.57 34.33
CA GLY A 117 -16.72 8.59 32.96
C GLY A 117 -15.61 8.75 31.92
N ILE A 118 -14.62 9.60 32.21
CA ILE A 118 -13.42 9.76 31.38
C ILE A 118 -12.63 8.44 31.30
N ARG A 119 -12.43 7.75 32.42
CA ARG A 119 -11.75 6.46 32.46
C ARG A 119 -12.48 5.41 31.62
N GLU A 120 -13.79 5.31 31.75
CA GLU A 120 -14.63 4.39 30.96
C GLU A 120 -14.50 4.66 29.47
N ARG A 121 -14.54 5.93 29.07
CA ARG A 121 -14.34 6.36 27.68
C ARG A 121 -12.96 5.98 27.15
N ILE A 122 -11.91 6.19 27.94
CA ILE A 122 -10.53 5.85 27.54
C ILE A 122 -10.38 4.34 27.36
N VAL A 123 -10.96 3.52 28.24
CA VAL A 123 -10.93 2.05 28.10
C VAL A 123 -11.67 1.60 26.84
N GLU A 124 -12.84 2.18 26.53
CA GLU A 124 -13.59 1.91 25.29
C GLU A 124 -12.73 2.25 24.05
N LEU A 125 -12.10 3.43 24.05
CA LEU A 125 -11.20 3.85 22.98
C LEU A 125 -9.98 2.94 22.85
N ALA A 126 -9.34 2.56 23.95
CA ALA A 126 -8.17 1.69 23.98
C ALA A 126 -8.48 0.25 23.49
N ASN A 127 -9.72 -0.21 23.65
CA ASN A 127 -10.18 -1.51 23.15
C ASN A 127 -10.75 -1.44 21.73
N THR A 128 -10.67 -0.30 21.04
CA THR A 128 -11.17 -0.18 19.66
C THR A 128 -10.47 -1.16 18.73
N GLN A 129 -11.28 -1.87 17.94
CA GLN A 129 -10.81 -2.84 16.96
C GLN A 129 -11.05 -2.36 15.53
N ARG A 130 -10.16 -2.76 14.62
CA ARG A 130 -10.34 -2.60 13.18
C ARG A 130 -10.15 -3.95 12.49
N ASN A 131 -11.14 -4.38 11.72
CA ASN A 131 -11.16 -5.67 11.04
C ASN A 131 -10.88 -6.87 12.00
N GLY A 132 -11.43 -6.80 13.22
CA GLY A 132 -11.26 -7.85 14.25
C GLY A 132 -9.89 -7.85 14.95
N ARG A 133 -9.04 -6.84 14.70
CA ARG A 133 -7.76 -6.66 15.37
C ARG A 133 -7.82 -5.44 16.29
N SER A 134 -7.42 -5.61 17.55
CA SER A 134 -7.23 -4.49 18.47
C SER A 134 -6.05 -3.62 18.01
N LEU A 135 -6.24 -2.30 18.09
CA LEU A 135 -5.22 -1.33 17.66
C LEU A 135 -4.10 -1.14 18.68
N PHE A 136 -4.35 -1.50 19.95
CA PHE A 136 -3.46 -1.22 21.08
C PHE A 136 -3.16 -2.46 21.95
N ALA A 137 -3.51 -3.67 21.49
CA ALA A 137 -3.18 -4.95 22.16
C ALA A 137 -1.80 -5.53 21.79
N GLY A 138 -1.14 -4.99 20.77
CA GLY A 138 0.06 -5.60 20.19
C GLY A 138 -0.28 -6.60 19.08
N LEU A 139 0.46 -7.71 18.99
CA LEU A 139 0.25 -8.77 18.01
C LEU A 139 -0.78 -9.82 18.45
N GLY A 140 -1.09 -9.88 19.73
CA GLY A 140 -2.03 -10.81 20.32
C GLY A 140 -3.50 -10.56 19.95
N ASN A 141 -4.31 -11.61 20.06
CA ASN A 141 -5.75 -11.59 19.75
C ASN A 141 -6.62 -11.33 20.99
N ALA A 142 -6.16 -10.52 21.95
CA ALA A 142 -7.00 -10.13 23.09
C ALA A 142 -8.17 -9.28 22.57
N SER A 143 -9.40 -9.74 22.81
CA SER A 143 -10.60 -9.00 22.39
C SER A 143 -10.72 -7.66 23.12
N ASP A 144 -10.38 -7.65 24.41
CA ASP A 144 -10.42 -6.49 25.30
C ASP A 144 -9.12 -6.41 26.13
N PRO A 145 -8.03 -5.92 25.52
CA PRO A 145 -6.73 -5.87 26.19
C PRO A 145 -6.70 -4.97 27.43
N PHE A 146 -7.51 -3.91 27.50
CA PHE A 146 -7.56 -2.99 28.63
C PHE A 146 -8.82 -3.19 29.46
N GLN A 147 -8.68 -3.23 30.77
CA GLN A 147 -9.79 -3.34 31.71
C GLN A 147 -9.91 -2.09 32.58
N LEU A 148 -11.10 -1.89 33.14
CA LEU A 148 -11.40 -0.74 34.01
C LEU A 148 -10.58 -0.71 35.31
N ASP A 149 -10.02 -1.84 35.73
CA ASP A 149 -9.13 -1.95 36.89
C ASP A 149 -7.66 -1.60 36.56
N GLY A 150 -7.38 -1.27 35.30
CA GLY A 150 -6.04 -0.97 34.81
C GLY A 150 -5.24 -2.19 34.38
N SER A 151 -5.80 -3.41 34.46
CA SER A 151 -5.12 -4.59 33.93
C SER A 151 -5.01 -4.55 32.41
N PHE A 152 -3.86 -5.02 31.90
CA PHE A 152 -3.55 -5.13 30.48
C PHE A 152 -3.24 -6.58 30.12
N SER A 153 -3.86 -7.10 29.06
CA SER A 153 -3.76 -8.49 28.60
C SER A 153 -3.24 -8.64 27.16
N GLY A 154 -2.47 -7.65 26.66
CA GLY A 154 -1.81 -7.69 25.36
C GLY A 154 -0.31 -7.98 25.43
N ASP A 155 0.37 -7.78 24.30
CA ASP A 155 1.82 -7.89 24.17
C ASP A 155 2.44 -6.60 23.60
N THR A 156 3.77 -6.51 23.61
CA THR A 156 4.51 -5.33 23.13
C THR A 156 4.84 -5.40 21.63
N GLY A 157 4.33 -6.40 20.93
CA GLY A 157 4.59 -6.64 19.52
C GLY A 157 4.01 -5.54 18.63
N ARG A 158 4.63 -5.38 17.47
CA ARG A 158 4.22 -4.40 16.44
C ARG A 158 3.93 -5.14 15.15
N LEU A 159 2.83 -4.80 14.51
CA LEU A 159 2.53 -5.34 13.18
C LEU A 159 3.49 -4.73 12.17
N GLN A 160 4.30 -5.56 11.53
CA GLN A 160 5.23 -5.13 10.49
C GLN A 160 4.70 -5.52 9.12
N VAL A 161 4.66 -4.56 8.20
CA VAL A 161 4.24 -4.81 6.82
C VAL A 161 5.39 -4.49 5.85
N PRO A 162 5.59 -5.31 4.80
CA PRO A 162 6.57 -5.02 3.76
C PRO A 162 6.02 -3.90 2.86
N VAL A 163 6.83 -2.89 2.61
CA VAL A 163 6.49 -1.72 1.78
C VAL A 163 7.54 -1.45 0.69
N GLY A 164 8.41 -2.43 0.45
CA GLY A 164 9.49 -2.34 -0.53
C GLY A 164 10.39 -3.58 -0.47
N PRO A 165 11.43 -3.65 -1.32
CA PRO A 165 12.31 -4.82 -1.42
C PRO A 165 13.03 -5.15 -0.10
N ARG A 166 13.36 -4.13 0.70
CA ARG A 166 14.02 -4.25 2.01
C ARG A 166 13.43 -3.28 3.05
N ALA A 167 12.27 -2.71 2.75
CA ALA A 167 11.62 -1.72 3.59
C ALA A 167 10.43 -2.38 4.31
N VAL A 168 10.46 -2.33 5.64
CA VAL A 168 9.36 -2.74 6.51
C VAL A 168 8.87 -1.56 7.33
N LEU A 169 7.57 -1.46 7.51
CA LEU A 169 6.92 -0.41 8.29
C LEU A 169 6.17 -1.04 9.47
N ASP A 170 6.32 -0.46 10.65
CA ASP A 170 5.51 -0.78 11.81
C ASP A 170 4.11 -0.12 11.64
N ALA A 171 3.12 -0.92 11.24
CA ALA A 171 1.73 -0.52 11.00
C ALA A 171 0.91 -0.29 12.27
N THR A 172 1.43 -0.68 13.44
CA THR A 172 0.82 -0.44 14.76
C THR A 172 1.87 0.00 15.76
N LEU A 173 1.45 0.71 16.82
CA LEU A 173 2.28 0.87 18.02
C LEU A 173 2.43 -0.47 18.74
N GLY A 174 3.37 -0.56 19.68
CA GLY A 174 3.43 -1.69 20.60
C GLY A 174 2.16 -1.71 21.44
N GLY A 175 1.68 -2.90 21.81
CA GLY A 175 0.53 -2.99 22.70
C GLY A 175 0.83 -2.37 24.04
N GLY A 176 -0.16 -1.65 24.58
CA GLY A 176 0.01 -0.89 25.82
C GLY A 176 0.90 0.35 25.71
N GLU A 177 1.70 0.53 24.67
CA GLU A 177 2.67 1.64 24.54
C GLU A 177 2.08 3.03 24.81
N PRO A 178 0.86 3.39 24.37
CA PRO A 178 0.27 4.71 24.66
C PRO A 178 -0.22 4.88 26.10
N PHE A 179 -0.46 3.78 26.82
CA PHE A 179 -1.23 3.79 28.07
C PHE A 179 -0.43 3.29 29.27
N LEU A 180 0.55 2.42 29.06
CA LEU A 180 1.41 1.81 30.06
C LEU A 180 2.69 2.63 30.25
N ASP A 181 3.20 2.64 31.47
CA ASP A 181 4.53 3.19 31.74
C ASP A 181 5.61 2.12 31.44
N ALA A 182 6.53 2.45 30.54
CA ALA A 182 7.65 1.60 30.19
C ALA A 182 8.63 1.41 31.36
N ALA A 183 8.65 2.32 32.34
CA ALA A 183 9.47 2.21 33.55
C ALA A 183 8.83 1.34 34.66
N GLY A 184 7.63 0.79 34.41
CA GLY A 184 6.90 -0.04 35.38
C GLY A 184 6.20 0.77 36.49
N GLY A 185 6.04 2.07 36.32
CA GLY A 185 5.17 2.90 37.14
C GLY A 185 3.70 2.73 36.78
N ARG A 186 2.84 3.59 37.38
CA ARG A 186 1.39 3.53 37.20
C ARG A 186 1.01 3.79 35.74
N ASN A 187 0.12 2.94 35.24
CA ASN A 187 -0.46 3.16 33.92
C ASN A 187 -1.54 4.26 33.96
N THR A 188 -2.02 4.65 32.77
CA THR A 188 -3.00 5.73 32.61
C THR A 188 -4.31 5.45 33.34
N ILE A 189 -4.80 4.20 33.29
CA ILE A 189 -6.06 3.81 33.92
C ILE A 189 -5.90 3.76 35.44
N GLU A 190 -4.79 3.21 35.94
CA GLU A 190 -4.42 3.21 37.37
C GLU A 190 -4.30 4.63 37.93
N THR A 191 -3.72 5.55 37.15
CA THR A 191 -3.60 6.96 37.53
C THR A 191 -4.98 7.61 37.68
N LEU A 192 -5.92 7.32 36.78
CA LEU A 192 -7.30 7.82 36.86
C LEU A 192 -8.10 7.18 38.01
N ILE A 193 -7.86 5.90 38.33
CA ILE A 193 -8.44 5.24 39.51
C ILE A 193 -7.96 5.95 40.79
N GLU A 194 -6.67 6.21 40.90
CA GLU A 194 -6.12 6.90 42.05
C GLU A 194 -6.69 8.33 42.15
N LEU A 195 -6.74 9.06 41.04
CA LEU A 195 -7.32 10.40 41.00
C LEU A 195 -8.77 10.40 41.50
N GLU A 196 -9.59 9.45 41.03
CA GLU A 196 -10.96 9.24 41.52
C GLU A 196 -10.98 9.02 43.04
N ASN A 197 -10.13 8.14 43.56
CA ASN A 197 -10.08 7.82 44.99
C ASN A 197 -9.68 9.05 45.84
N ARG A 198 -8.69 9.83 45.39
CA ARG A 198 -8.23 11.04 46.08
C ARG A 198 -9.30 12.13 46.07
N MET A 199 -10.03 12.28 44.97
CA MET A 199 -11.19 13.19 44.91
C MET A 199 -12.31 12.77 45.88
N ARG A 200 -12.57 11.46 46.01
CA ARG A 200 -13.57 10.94 46.97
C ARG A 200 -13.17 11.06 48.43
N ALA A 201 -11.87 11.07 48.72
CA ALA A 201 -11.33 11.24 50.06
C ALA A 201 -11.45 12.67 50.60
N ASP A 202 -11.82 13.65 49.76
CA ASP A 202 -11.97 15.07 50.10
C ASP A 202 -10.69 15.72 50.68
N ASP A 203 -9.52 15.30 50.18
CA ASP A 203 -8.22 15.84 50.58
C ASP A 203 -7.53 16.55 49.40
N GLY A 204 -7.50 17.88 49.43
CA GLY A 204 -6.91 18.72 48.37
C GLY A 204 -5.41 18.56 48.22
N ALA A 205 -4.68 18.32 49.31
CA ALA A 205 -3.23 18.12 49.27
C ALA A 205 -2.88 16.83 48.51
N GLN A 206 -3.62 15.75 48.75
CA GLN A 206 -3.43 14.49 48.04
C GLN A 206 -3.69 14.64 46.53
N ILE A 207 -4.65 15.47 46.13
CA ILE A 207 -4.94 15.72 44.70
C ILE A 207 -3.81 16.51 44.04
N SER A 208 -3.19 17.47 44.75
CA SER A 208 -2.02 18.17 44.21
C SER A 208 -0.86 17.23 43.91
N ASP A 209 -0.67 16.18 44.71
CA ASP A 209 0.44 15.24 44.57
C ASP A 209 0.33 14.33 43.33
N ILE A 210 -0.84 14.22 42.67
CA ILE A 210 -1.02 13.37 41.48
C ILE A 210 -0.97 14.16 40.16
N ILE A 211 -0.91 15.50 40.21
CA ILE A 211 -0.93 16.37 39.01
C ILE A 211 0.17 15.97 38.02
N ASP A 212 1.39 15.74 38.51
CA ASP A 212 2.53 15.37 37.66
C ASP A 212 2.34 13.98 37.01
N GLU A 213 1.68 13.06 37.71
CA GLU A 213 1.39 11.73 37.16
C GLU A 213 0.31 11.79 36.09
N VAL A 214 -0.73 12.61 36.28
CA VAL A 214 -1.76 12.88 35.26
C VAL A 214 -1.10 13.54 34.04
N GLN A 215 -0.24 14.53 34.24
CA GLN A 215 0.52 15.16 33.15
C GLN A 215 1.37 14.12 32.40
N ALA A 216 2.03 13.21 33.11
CA ALA A 216 2.80 12.14 32.49
C ALA A 216 1.94 11.20 31.62
N THR A 217 0.65 11.02 31.94
CA THR A 217 -0.28 10.27 31.05
C THR A 217 -0.55 11.00 29.74
N ILE A 218 -0.72 12.33 29.79
CA ILE A 218 -0.90 13.18 28.60
C ILE A 218 0.35 13.11 27.73
N ASP A 219 1.52 13.27 28.34
CA ASP A 219 2.81 13.24 27.63
C ASP A 219 3.07 11.89 26.95
N ARG A 220 2.64 10.78 27.58
CA ARG A 220 2.71 9.44 26.97
C ARG A 220 1.82 9.32 25.75
N ALA A 221 0.56 9.74 25.83
CA ALA A 221 -0.35 9.75 24.69
C ALA A 221 0.18 10.65 23.56
N ALA A 222 0.70 11.82 23.89
CA ALA A 222 1.31 12.75 22.93
C ALA A 222 2.56 12.15 22.26
N GLY A 223 3.43 11.48 23.03
CA GLY A 223 4.60 10.78 22.51
C GLY A 223 4.23 9.64 21.56
N ALA A 224 3.20 8.86 21.90
CA ALA A 224 2.66 7.82 21.02
C ALA A 224 2.13 8.40 19.70
N ARG A 225 1.39 9.52 19.75
CA ARG A 225 0.94 10.24 18.54
C ARG A 225 2.09 10.77 17.70
N GLN A 226 3.13 11.30 18.32
CA GLN A 226 4.33 11.75 17.61
C GLN A 226 4.97 10.59 16.83
N GLN A 227 5.06 9.39 17.43
CA GLN A 227 5.55 8.22 16.71
C GLN A 227 4.65 7.84 15.52
N LEU A 228 3.33 7.91 15.66
CA LEU A 228 2.40 7.69 14.55
C LEU A 228 2.61 8.71 13.44
N GLY A 229 2.74 9.99 13.78
CA GLY A 229 3.03 11.07 12.82
C GLY A 229 4.31 10.82 12.02
N HIS A 230 5.40 10.43 12.67
CA HIS A 230 6.66 10.06 11.97
C HIS A 230 6.47 8.89 11.00
N ARG A 231 5.63 7.91 11.34
CA ARG A 231 5.33 6.75 10.48
C ARG A 231 4.45 7.12 9.30
N LEU A 232 3.50 8.04 9.47
CA LEU A 232 2.68 8.58 8.39
C LEU A 232 3.54 9.37 7.40
N VAL A 233 4.45 10.24 7.87
CA VAL A 233 5.41 10.94 7.00
C VAL A 233 6.31 9.95 6.26
N ARG A 234 6.73 8.87 6.92
CA ARG A 234 7.50 7.81 6.27
C ARG A 234 6.67 7.10 5.18
N LEU A 235 5.36 6.92 5.36
CA LEU A 235 4.48 6.36 4.34
C LEU A 235 4.39 7.25 3.10
N ASP A 236 4.38 8.58 3.26
CA ASP A 236 4.41 9.49 2.11
C ASP A 236 5.66 9.25 1.26
N THR A 237 6.83 9.11 1.90
CA THR A 237 8.08 8.80 1.17
C THR A 237 8.06 7.43 0.50
N VAL A 238 7.31 6.47 1.06
CA VAL A 238 7.09 5.15 0.47
C VAL A 238 6.21 5.28 -0.77
N TYR A 239 5.09 6.01 -0.70
CA TYR A 239 4.24 6.23 -1.87
C TYR A 239 4.99 6.89 -3.02
N ASP A 240 5.78 7.93 -2.74
CA ASP A 240 6.63 8.58 -3.75
C ASP A 240 7.62 7.60 -4.41
N ALA A 241 8.14 6.64 -3.64
CA ALA A 241 9.05 5.62 -4.17
C ALA A 241 8.31 4.57 -5.01
N LEU A 242 7.11 4.17 -4.58
CA LEU A 242 6.25 3.23 -5.31
C LEU A 242 5.76 3.84 -6.64
N ASP A 243 5.32 5.10 -6.63
CA ASP A 243 4.90 5.84 -7.83
C ASP A 243 6.05 5.93 -8.85
N ARG A 244 7.26 6.22 -8.39
CA ARG A 244 8.45 6.24 -9.25
C ARG A 244 8.80 4.87 -9.82
N ALA A 245 8.70 3.82 -9.02
CA ALA A 245 8.97 2.45 -9.46
C ALA A 245 7.96 1.99 -10.51
N GLU A 246 6.68 2.29 -10.29
CA GLU A 246 5.58 2.00 -11.23
C GLU A 246 5.80 2.73 -12.56
N LEU A 247 6.03 4.05 -12.52
CA LEU A 247 6.30 4.84 -13.72
C LEU A 247 7.53 4.34 -14.50
N ALA A 248 8.61 3.98 -13.81
CA ALA A 248 9.82 3.47 -14.44
C ALA A 248 9.58 2.12 -15.14
N ALA A 249 8.83 1.21 -14.49
CA ALA A 249 8.48 -0.08 -15.06
C ALA A 249 7.53 0.07 -16.26
N ASP A 250 6.52 0.94 -16.17
CA ASP A 250 5.59 1.22 -17.26
C ASP A 250 6.27 1.89 -18.45
N SER A 251 7.14 2.87 -18.21
CA SER A 251 7.94 3.49 -19.27
C SER A 251 8.82 2.46 -19.97
N THR A 252 9.41 1.54 -19.21
CA THR A 252 10.23 0.48 -19.77
C THR A 252 9.38 -0.49 -20.59
N LEU A 253 8.21 -0.89 -20.09
CA LEU A 253 7.26 -1.72 -20.84
C LEU A 253 6.82 -1.06 -22.14
N ALA A 254 6.49 0.23 -22.12
CA ALA A 254 6.13 0.97 -23.31
C ALA A 254 7.28 0.93 -24.34
N GLU A 255 8.52 1.16 -23.90
CA GLU A 255 9.69 1.12 -24.79
C GLU A 255 9.93 -0.27 -25.38
N VAL A 256 9.77 -1.35 -24.61
CA VAL A 256 10.17 -2.71 -25.06
C VAL A 256 9.02 -3.54 -25.65
N ARG A 257 7.77 -3.20 -25.33
CA ARG A 257 6.60 -3.99 -25.70
C ARG A 257 5.67 -3.28 -26.65
N ASP A 258 5.50 -1.96 -26.54
CA ASP A 258 4.40 -1.29 -27.24
C ASP A 258 4.78 -0.96 -28.69
N THR A 259 3.81 -1.08 -29.59
CA THR A 259 3.95 -0.83 -31.03
C THR A 259 3.73 0.64 -31.33
N ASP A 260 4.62 1.26 -32.11
CA ASP A 260 4.30 2.52 -32.80
C ASP A 260 3.28 2.22 -33.90
N ILE A 261 2.01 2.53 -33.64
CA ILE A 261 0.91 2.26 -34.56
C ILE A 261 1.08 3.00 -35.89
N ALA A 262 1.67 4.21 -35.88
CA ALA A 262 1.88 4.96 -37.11
C ALA A 262 2.89 4.25 -38.01
N GLU A 263 4.03 3.82 -37.45
CA GLU A 263 5.02 3.05 -38.20
C GLU A 263 4.45 1.68 -38.63
N ALA A 264 3.71 1.01 -37.76
CA ALA A 264 3.11 -0.29 -38.06
C ALA A 264 2.08 -0.22 -39.20
N VAL A 265 1.26 0.84 -39.25
CA VAL A 265 0.31 1.07 -40.35
C VAL A 265 1.05 1.31 -41.68
N ILE A 266 2.18 2.02 -41.67
CA ILE A 266 3.01 2.19 -42.87
C ILE A 266 3.53 0.83 -43.34
N ARG A 267 4.13 0.03 -42.45
CA ARG A 267 4.62 -1.32 -42.76
C ARG A 267 3.52 -2.26 -43.23
N LEU A 268 2.30 -2.11 -42.72
CA LEU A 268 1.13 -2.87 -43.16
C LEU A 268 0.85 -2.59 -44.63
N ARG A 269 0.80 -1.30 -45.02
CA ARG A 269 0.57 -0.88 -46.41
C ARG A 269 1.68 -1.34 -47.35
N GLU A 270 2.92 -1.28 -46.92
CA GLU A 270 4.06 -1.80 -47.67
C GLU A 270 3.95 -3.32 -47.89
N SER A 271 3.59 -4.08 -46.85
CA SER A 271 3.39 -5.53 -46.91
C SER A 271 2.21 -5.91 -47.81
N GLU A 272 1.08 -5.21 -47.71
CA GLU A 272 -0.09 -5.38 -48.58
C GLU A 272 0.29 -5.16 -50.05
N THR A 273 0.97 -4.05 -50.34
CA THR A 273 1.40 -3.69 -51.70
C THR A 273 2.41 -4.70 -52.25
N GLY A 274 3.38 -5.12 -51.42
CA GLY A 274 4.39 -6.10 -51.78
C GLY A 274 3.79 -7.48 -52.07
N LEU A 275 2.80 -7.92 -51.29
CA LEU A 275 2.07 -9.16 -51.53
C LEU A 275 1.28 -9.11 -52.85
N GLN A 276 0.57 -8.00 -53.11
CA GLN A 276 -0.14 -7.79 -54.38
C GLN A 276 0.83 -7.83 -55.58
N ALA A 277 1.99 -7.17 -55.47
CA ALA A 277 3.02 -7.21 -56.51
C ALA A 277 3.53 -8.64 -56.74
N ALA A 278 3.85 -9.39 -55.68
CA ALA A 278 4.33 -10.77 -55.78
C ALA A 278 3.29 -11.70 -56.44
N LEU A 279 2.01 -11.55 -56.09
CA LEU A 279 0.91 -12.29 -56.72
C LEU A 279 0.80 -11.94 -58.22
N SER A 280 0.89 -10.65 -58.58
CA SER A 280 0.81 -10.22 -59.98
C SER A 280 1.96 -10.74 -60.85
N ILE A 281 3.19 -10.80 -60.30
CA ILE A 281 4.36 -11.35 -60.98
C ILE A 281 4.21 -12.86 -61.16
N THR A 282 3.70 -13.56 -60.14
CA THR A 282 3.47 -15.00 -60.20
C THR A 282 2.41 -15.35 -61.25
N GLY A 283 1.31 -14.59 -61.32
CA GLY A 283 0.30 -14.75 -62.36
C GLY A 283 0.85 -14.55 -63.77
N ARG A 284 1.79 -13.61 -63.97
CA ARG A 284 2.49 -13.44 -65.26
C ARG A 284 3.46 -14.58 -65.60
N LEU A 285 4.05 -15.23 -64.58
CA LEU A 285 4.89 -16.43 -64.79
C LEU A 285 4.05 -17.64 -65.20
N ASP A 286 2.82 -17.76 -64.69
CA ASP A 286 1.84 -18.75 -65.15
C ASP A 286 1.49 -18.53 -66.64
N ASP A 287 1.31 -17.28 -67.08
CA ASP A 287 1.01 -16.97 -68.48
C ASP A 287 2.16 -17.32 -69.45
N LEU A 288 3.42 -17.23 -68.99
CA LEU A 288 4.65 -17.54 -69.75
C LEU A 288 5.08 -19.02 -69.68
N SER A 289 4.38 -19.84 -68.88
CA SER A 289 4.65 -21.26 -68.70
C SER A 289 4.51 -22.03 -70.02
N LEU A 290 5.34 -23.08 -70.19
CA LEU A 290 5.44 -23.96 -71.38
C LEU A 290 4.09 -24.52 -71.89
N LEU A 291 3.02 -24.46 -71.09
CA LEU A 291 1.66 -24.86 -71.46
C LEU A 291 0.98 -23.94 -72.49
N ASN A 292 1.39 -22.66 -72.60
CA ASN A 292 0.95 -21.78 -73.69
C ASN A 292 1.87 -21.85 -74.93
N PHE A 293 3.11 -22.35 -74.79
CA PHE A 293 4.05 -22.50 -75.90
C PHE A 293 3.81 -23.79 -76.71
N LEU A 294 2.99 -24.72 -76.20
CA LEU A 294 2.59 -25.97 -76.87
C LEU A 294 1.15 -25.94 -77.41
N ARG A 295 0.59 -24.75 -77.66
CA ARG A 295 -0.63 -24.59 -78.46
C ARG A 295 -0.31 -24.28 -79.91
#